data_AF-A0A1F2P7R9-F1
#
_entry.id   AF-A0A1F2P7R9-F1
#
_cell.length_a   1.000
_cell.length_b   1.000
_cell.length_c   1.000
_cell.angle_alpha   90.00
_cell.angle_beta   90.00
_cell.angle_gamma   90.00
#
_symmetry.space_group_name_H-M   'P 1'
#
loop_
_entity.id
_entity.type
_entity.pdbx_description
1 polymer ?
#
loop_
_entity_poly.entity_id
_entity_poly.type
_entity_poly.pdbx_seq_one_letter_code
_entity_poly.pdbx_strand_id
1 'polypeptide(L)'
;MWNSIEDKLKRYGWFLPIIASIVVFCILSRLSSIDHENARYILSAISQGLAAILALVFTITLVVAQMTRKYTAMDKIIFRPRTIILMLVFGIGIIVPLLALTFDWFFIGVIASIIIAVFCVFSLLPFLTDVNRLLKYEIGVGNLFEEIMEVIAVKDKARALNRADELSEIGKSAVKEFHEGVVESVIMILTDAGENSLKERSLYHVTYRIVWRGLKEIGVESVDKGFKDASLSAARGLRDIGYKASKIEVKNGLLAGICFESIEGLRDIGYKALRDGAMENVVGVAQEGLVMIATASDKSRKWPVLQRAVKGLWCIAAATAEYMPERVNVVIRDLKEIEKEIGEIRSGSMRKIV
;
A
#
# COMPACT_ATOMS: atom_id res chain seq x y z
N MET A 1 7.77 -4.20 -18.04
CA MET A 1 8.61 -3.07 -18.49
C MET A 1 8.27 -1.75 -17.76
N TRP A 2 6.99 -1.43 -17.54
CA TRP A 2 6.56 -0.20 -16.87
C TRP A 2 7.03 -0.07 -15.40
N ASN A 3 6.98 -1.16 -14.63
CA ASN A 3 7.46 -1.18 -13.22
C ASN A 3 8.95 -0.78 -13.09
N SER A 4 9.76 -1.01 -14.14
CA SER A 4 11.17 -0.62 -14.14
C SER A 4 11.37 0.89 -14.31
N ILE A 5 10.45 1.59 -14.98
CA ILE A 5 10.59 3.02 -15.28
C ILE A 5 10.21 3.86 -14.05
N GLU A 6 9.22 3.43 -13.27
CA GLU A 6 8.77 4.18 -12.09
C GLU A 6 9.72 4.03 -10.89
N ASP A 7 10.25 2.83 -10.65
CA ASP A 7 11.34 2.61 -9.70
C ASP A 7 12.60 3.39 -10.10
N LYS A 8 12.85 3.47 -11.41
CA LYS A 8 13.87 4.34 -11.96
C LYS A 8 13.55 5.80 -11.67
N LEU A 9 12.33 6.29 -11.93
CA LEU A 9 11.93 7.68 -11.69
C LEU A 9 12.09 8.07 -10.20
N LYS A 10 11.75 7.15 -9.30
CA LYS A 10 11.92 7.30 -7.85
C LYS A 10 13.40 7.40 -7.46
N ARG A 11 14.26 6.65 -8.15
CA ARG A 11 15.72 6.76 -8.06
C ARG A 11 16.24 8.04 -8.74
N TYR A 12 15.55 8.54 -9.76
CA TYR A 12 15.90 9.73 -10.55
C TYR A 12 15.41 11.05 -9.95
N GLY A 13 14.53 11.04 -8.94
CA GLY A 13 14.04 12.27 -8.30
C GLY A 13 15.16 13.18 -7.78
N TRP A 14 16.28 12.60 -7.35
CA TRP A 14 17.48 13.33 -6.91
C TRP A 14 18.37 13.81 -8.07
N PHE A 15 18.18 13.31 -9.28
CA PHE A 15 18.89 13.80 -10.46
C PHE A 15 18.23 15.06 -11.03
N LEU A 16 16.93 15.27 -10.79
CA LEU A 16 16.21 16.48 -11.20
C LEU A 16 16.91 17.78 -10.74
N PRO A 17 17.25 17.97 -9.45
CA PRO A 17 17.96 19.18 -9.01
C PRO A 17 19.36 19.30 -9.64
N ILE A 18 20.07 18.19 -9.86
CA ILE A 18 21.40 18.18 -10.51
C ILE A 18 21.29 18.68 -11.96
N ILE A 19 20.34 18.14 -12.72
CA ILE A 19 20.11 18.51 -14.13
C ILE A 19 19.71 19.99 -14.22
N ALA A 20 18.79 20.44 -13.36
CA ALA A 20 18.36 21.84 -13.32
C ALA A 20 19.54 22.78 -13.04
N SER A 21 20.40 22.45 -12.07
CA SER A 21 21.61 23.21 -11.75
C SER A 21 22.62 23.26 -12.91
N ILE A 22 22.83 22.14 -13.63
CA ILE A 22 23.72 22.11 -14.80
C ILE A 22 23.18 23.00 -15.93
N VAL A 23 21.87 22.94 -16.20
CA VAL A 23 21.23 23.77 -17.24
C VAL A 23 21.40 25.25 -16.91
N VAL A 24 21.13 25.64 -15.66
CA VAL A 24 21.30 27.03 -15.20
C VAL A 24 22.75 27.46 -15.30
N PHE A 25 23.71 26.60 -14.94
CA PHE A 25 25.13 26.88 -15.11
C PHE A 25 25.52 27.13 -16.59
N CYS A 26 25.05 26.28 -17.51
CA CYS A 26 25.28 26.45 -18.95
C CYS A 26 24.70 27.76 -19.50
N ILE A 27 23.55 28.20 -18.99
CA ILE A 27 22.95 29.49 -19.36
C ILE A 27 23.79 30.65 -18.81
N LEU A 28 24.09 30.64 -17.51
CA LEU A 28 24.82 31.73 -16.84
C LEU A 28 26.25 31.91 -17.40
N SER A 29 26.94 30.82 -17.70
CA SER A 29 28.29 30.85 -18.30
C SER A 29 28.35 31.54 -19.66
N ARG A 30 27.24 31.64 -20.39
CA ARG A 30 27.17 32.33 -21.68
C ARG A 30 26.77 33.81 -21.60
N LEU A 31 26.25 34.26 -20.46
CA LEU A 31 25.58 35.57 -20.34
C LEU A 31 26.40 36.65 -19.63
N SER A 32 27.63 36.36 -19.18
CA SER A 32 28.17 37.10 -18.04
C SER A 32 28.94 38.39 -18.36
N SER A 33 28.23 39.52 -18.27
CA SER A 33 28.76 40.82 -17.82
C SER A 33 27.92 41.28 -16.62
N ILE A 34 28.33 40.95 -15.39
CA ILE A 34 27.60 41.29 -14.16
C ILE A 34 28.26 42.52 -13.51
N ASP A 35 27.47 43.54 -13.21
CA ASP A 35 27.89 44.74 -12.48
C ASP A 35 28.00 44.48 -10.96
N HIS A 36 28.96 45.14 -10.30
CA HIS A 36 29.30 44.94 -8.89
C HIS A 36 28.18 45.33 -7.93
N GLU A 37 27.45 46.42 -8.19
CA GLU A 37 26.34 46.83 -7.32
C GLU A 37 25.20 45.80 -7.36
N ASN A 38 24.84 45.34 -8.57
CA ASN A 38 23.83 44.30 -8.78
C ASN A 38 24.21 42.98 -8.11
N ALA A 39 25.49 42.60 -8.15
CA ALA A 39 25.97 41.37 -7.51
C ALA A 39 25.71 41.35 -5.99
N ARG A 40 25.89 42.48 -5.30
CA ARG A 40 25.65 42.58 -3.85
C ARG A 40 24.19 42.34 -3.49
N TYR A 41 23.27 42.96 -4.23
CA TYR A 41 21.84 42.78 -4.03
C TYR A 41 21.40 41.34 -4.29
N ILE A 42 21.89 40.72 -5.37
CA ILE A 42 21.54 39.33 -5.74
C ILE A 42 22.02 38.35 -4.66
N LEU A 43 23.28 38.45 -4.22
CA LEU A 43 23.83 37.54 -3.20
C LEU A 43 23.08 37.64 -1.87
N SER A 44 22.75 38.86 -1.43
CA SER A 44 21.97 39.09 -0.22
C SER A 44 20.55 38.52 -0.33
N ALA A 45 19.87 38.79 -1.45
CA ALA A 45 18.52 38.30 -1.70
C ALA A 45 18.45 36.76 -1.75
N ILE A 46 19.43 36.10 -2.37
CA ILE A 46 19.49 34.63 -2.43
C ILE A 46 19.60 34.03 -1.02
N SER A 47 20.52 34.55 -0.19
CA SER A 47 20.68 34.06 1.18
C SER A 47 19.39 34.21 1.99
N GLN A 48 18.74 35.37 1.91
CA GLN A 48 17.48 35.64 2.63
C GLN A 48 16.35 34.75 2.12
N GLY A 49 16.22 34.59 0.80
CA GLY A 49 15.20 33.73 0.19
C GLY A 49 15.36 32.27 0.58
N LEU A 50 16.58 31.71 0.53
CA LEU A 50 16.85 30.33 0.94
C LEU A 50 16.59 30.10 2.43
N ALA A 51 16.97 31.05 3.29
CA ALA A 51 16.69 30.98 4.71
C ALA A 51 15.17 30.97 5.00
N ALA A 52 14.41 31.85 4.33
CA ALA A 52 12.95 31.91 4.47
C ALA A 52 12.28 30.61 3.99
N ILE A 53 12.70 30.06 2.85
CA ILE A 53 12.17 28.80 2.32
C ILE A 53 12.49 27.64 3.27
N LEU A 54 13.72 27.53 3.76
CA LEU A 54 14.11 26.49 4.71
C LEU A 54 13.26 26.57 5.99
N ALA A 55 13.12 27.77 6.56
CA ALA A 55 12.31 27.99 7.76
C ALA A 55 10.86 27.57 7.52
N LEU A 56 10.25 27.96 6.40
CA LEU A 56 8.88 27.60 6.05
C LEU A 56 8.70 26.09 5.91
N VAL A 57 9.56 25.42 5.15
CA VAL A 57 9.48 23.95 4.94
C VAL A 57 9.65 23.21 6.26
N PHE A 58 10.56 23.67 7.11
CA PHE A 58 10.78 23.10 8.44
C PHE A 58 9.55 23.29 9.33
N THR A 59 8.97 24.48 9.37
CA THR A 59 7.74 24.77 10.13
C THR A 59 6.58 23.89 9.67
N ILE A 60 6.33 23.78 8.36
CA ILE A 60 5.25 22.91 7.84
C ILE A 60 5.50 21.46 8.24
N THR A 61 6.74 20.98 8.09
CA THR A 61 7.11 19.61 8.46
C THR A 61 6.87 19.34 9.96
N LEU A 62 7.22 20.30 10.82
CA LEU A 62 6.96 20.22 12.26
C LEU A 62 5.47 20.21 12.58
N VAL A 63 4.67 21.10 11.97
CA VAL A 63 3.22 21.15 12.19
C VAL A 63 2.58 19.83 11.78
N VAL A 64 2.96 19.28 10.63
CA VAL A 64 2.44 17.99 10.16
C VAL A 64 2.87 16.85 11.10
N ALA A 65 4.13 16.83 11.55
CA ALA A 65 4.59 15.86 12.54
C ALA A 65 3.78 15.94 13.85
N GLN A 66 3.50 17.15 14.34
CA GLN A 66 2.70 17.37 15.54
C GLN A 66 1.24 16.89 15.36
N MET A 67 0.65 17.11 14.19
CA MET A 67 -0.72 16.64 13.91
C MET A 67 -0.84 15.11 13.91
N THR A 68 0.25 14.38 13.64
CA THR A 68 0.24 12.91 13.67
C THR A 68 0.26 12.28 15.08
N ARG A 69 0.24 13.10 16.15
CA ARG A 69 0.08 12.70 17.58
C ARG A 69 1.11 11.71 18.15
N LYS A 70 2.17 11.33 17.42
CA LYS A 70 3.26 10.50 17.93
C LYS A 70 4.57 11.28 17.96
N TYR A 71 5.08 11.55 19.16
CA TYR A 71 6.39 12.20 19.36
C TYR A 71 7.53 11.42 18.68
N THR A 72 7.40 10.09 18.54
CA THR A 72 8.36 9.23 17.84
C THR A 72 8.38 9.44 16.32
N ALA A 73 7.33 10.00 15.72
CA ALA A 73 7.30 10.33 14.30
C ALA A 73 8.24 11.50 13.98
N MET A 74 8.32 12.49 14.86
CA MET A 74 9.18 13.65 14.69
C MET A 74 10.66 13.25 14.66
N ASP A 75 11.07 12.37 15.57
CA ASP A 75 12.43 11.84 15.65
C ASP A 75 12.83 11.13 14.34
N LYS A 76 11.93 10.27 13.81
CA LYS A 76 12.13 9.59 12.53
C LYS A 76 12.22 10.53 11.33
N ILE A 77 11.46 11.63 11.32
CA ILE A 77 11.47 12.60 10.21
C ILE A 77 12.75 13.45 10.23
N ILE A 78 13.08 14.02 11.40
CA ILE A 78 14.16 15.01 11.53
C ILE A 78 15.52 14.34 11.46
N PHE A 79 15.72 13.22 12.16
CA PHE A 79 17.03 12.54 12.22
C PHE A 79 17.29 11.60 11.07
N ARG A 80 16.47 11.64 10.02
CA ARG A 80 16.74 10.88 8.81
C ARG A 80 17.99 11.45 8.12
N PRO A 81 18.97 10.61 7.73
CA PRO A 81 20.20 11.09 7.08
C PRO A 81 19.94 11.97 5.85
N ARG A 82 18.88 11.69 5.08
CA ARG A 82 18.48 12.50 3.93
C ARG A 82 18.05 13.92 4.31
N THR A 83 17.26 14.06 5.38
CA THR A 83 16.81 15.36 5.90
C THR A 83 18.02 16.16 6.40
N ILE A 84 18.92 15.51 7.15
CA ILE A 84 20.15 16.13 7.66
C ILE A 84 21.02 16.63 6.49
N ILE A 85 21.25 15.80 5.46
CA ILE A 85 22.00 16.21 4.26
C ILE A 85 21.33 17.42 3.60
N LEU A 86 20.01 17.42 3.44
CA LEU A 86 19.29 18.55 2.85
C LEU A 86 19.45 19.82 3.69
N MET A 87 19.33 19.73 5.02
CA MET A 87 19.53 20.86 5.93
C MET A 87 20.95 21.41 5.83
N LEU A 88 21.96 20.54 5.73
CA LEU A 88 23.35 20.94 5.53
C LEU A 88 23.55 21.63 4.17
N VAL A 89 22.98 21.09 3.09
CA VAL A 89 23.04 21.69 1.75
C VAL A 89 22.40 23.08 1.74
N PHE A 90 21.23 23.24 2.39
CA PHE A 90 20.60 24.55 2.54
C PHE A 90 21.43 25.50 3.40
N GLY A 91 22.02 25.02 4.50
CA GLY A 91 22.93 25.81 5.32
C GLY A 91 24.12 26.34 4.51
N ILE A 92 24.73 25.49 3.68
CA ILE A 92 25.79 25.89 2.75
C ILE A 92 25.26 26.91 1.74
N GLY A 93 24.07 26.68 1.17
CA GLY A 93 23.45 27.61 0.22
C GLY A 93 23.12 28.99 0.79
N ILE A 94 22.90 29.10 2.11
CA ILE A 94 22.70 30.37 2.80
C ILE A 94 24.05 31.04 3.10
N ILE A 95 25.05 30.27 3.54
CA ILE A 95 26.36 30.80 3.96
C ILE A 95 27.22 31.23 2.76
N VAL A 96 27.22 30.48 1.65
CA VAL A 96 28.07 30.75 0.48
C VAL A 96 27.86 32.16 -0.11
N PRO A 97 26.61 32.63 -0.36
CA PRO A 97 26.39 34.00 -0.84
C PRO A 97 26.92 35.07 0.13
N LEU A 98 26.79 34.85 1.45
CA LEU A 98 27.29 35.77 2.48
C LEU A 98 28.82 35.80 2.55
N LEU A 99 29.48 34.65 2.38
CA LEU A 99 30.93 34.57 2.27
C LEU A 99 31.43 35.26 1.00
N ALA A 100 30.76 35.04 -0.13
CA ALA A 100 31.10 35.72 -1.39
C ALA A 100 31.00 37.25 -1.27
N LEU A 101 30.05 37.76 -0.48
CA LEU A 101 29.96 39.19 -0.14
C LEU A 101 31.13 39.67 0.71
N THR A 102 31.61 38.86 1.66
CA THR A 102 32.70 39.22 2.56
C THR A 102 34.07 39.25 1.88
N PHE A 103 34.30 38.36 0.90
CA PHE A 103 35.59 38.23 0.19
C PHE A 103 35.65 38.97 -1.15
N ASP A 104 34.64 39.77 -1.50
CA ASP A 104 34.53 40.49 -2.78
C ASP A 104 34.63 39.58 -4.04
N TRP A 105 34.24 38.30 -3.93
CA TRP A 105 34.25 37.33 -5.05
C TRP A 105 32.99 37.41 -5.90
N PHE A 106 32.65 38.60 -6.40
CA PHE A 106 31.32 38.88 -6.97
C PHE A 106 30.94 37.99 -8.17
N PHE A 107 31.82 37.84 -9.15
CA PHE A 107 31.48 37.11 -10.38
C PHE A 107 31.27 35.61 -10.13
N ILE A 108 32.27 34.96 -9.54
CA ILE A 108 32.22 33.51 -9.26
C ILE A 108 31.18 33.23 -8.17
N GLY A 109 31.09 34.11 -7.18
CA GLY A 109 30.16 34.02 -6.07
C GLY A 109 28.70 34.08 -6.51
N VAL A 110 28.32 35.00 -7.41
CA VAL A 110 26.94 35.09 -7.93
C VAL A 110 26.57 33.82 -8.70
N ILE A 111 27.43 33.37 -9.62
CA ILE A 111 27.17 32.17 -10.42
C ILE A 111 27.02 30.95 -9.50
N ALA A 112 27.96 30.73 -8.58
CA ALA A 112 27.90 29.61 -7.64
C ALA A 112 26.65 29.68 -6.75
N SER A 113 26.30 30.87 -6.24
CA SER A 113 25.14 31.08 -5.37
C SER A 113 23.84 30.78 -6.09
N ILE A 114 23.68 31.20 -7.35
CA ILE A 114 22.48 30.89 -8.13
C ILE A 114 22.36 29.38 -8.39
N ILE A 115 23.45 28.70 -8.73
CA ILE A 115 23.45 27.24 -8.96
C ILE A 115 23.03 26.48 -7.71
N ILE A 116 23.61 26.85 -6.55
CA ILE A 116 23.28 26.24 -5.27
C ILE A 116 21.84 26.55 -4.89
N ALA A 117 21.36 27.79 -5.11
CA ALA A 117 19.99 28.16 -4.81
C ALA A 117 18.98 27.35 -5.63
N VAL A 118 19.22 27.19 -6.93
CA VAL A 118 18.42 26.33 -7.81
C VAL A 118 18.44 24.89 -7.32
N PHE A 119 19.63 24.37 -6.97
CA PHE A 119 19.75 23.02 -6.43
C PHE A 119 18.90 22.84 -5.16
N CYS A 120 19.01 23.78 -4.22
CA CYS A 120 18.25 23.79 -2.96
C CYS A 120 16.74 23.77 -3.22
N VAL A 121 16.23 24.68 -4.05
CA VAL A 121 14.80 24.79 -4.36
C VAL A 121 14.28 23.51 -5.01
N PHE A 122 14.96 22.97 -6.02
CA PHE A 122 14.52 21.73 -6.67
C PHE A 122 14.67 20.50 -5.78
N SER A 123 15.60 20.50 -4.82
CA SER A 123 15.76 19.41 -3.85
C SER A 123 14.61 19.33 -2.84
N LEU A 124 13.77 20.36 -2.73
CA LEU A 124 12.56 20.32 -1.91
C LEU A 124 11.50 19.36 -2.45
N LEU A 125 11.41 19.17 -3.77
CA LEU A 125 10.42 18.27 -4.38
C LEU A 125 10.61 16.81 -3.95
N PRO A 126 11.80 16.19 -4.09
CA PRO A 126 12.00 14.83 -3.61
C PRO A 126 11.89 14.74 -2.09
N PHE A 127 12.30 15.78 -1.35
CA PHE A 127 12.14 15.83 0.10
C PHE A 127 10.67 15.78 0.54
N LEU A 128 9.83 16.68 0.01
CA LEU A 128 8.40 16.74 0.34
C LEU A 128 7.69 15.45 -0.07
N THR A 129 8.10 14.84 -1.19
CA THR A 129 7.59 13.53 -1.62
C THR A 129 7.96 12.43 -0.63
N ASP A 130 9.21 12.41 -0.15
CA ASP A 130 9.68 11.45 0.86
C ASP A 130 8.97 11.63 2.21
N VAL A 131 8.75 12.88 2.65
CA VAL A 131 8.00 13.19 3.87
C VAL A 131 6.54 12.77 3.76
N ASN A 132 5.87 13.11 2.65
CA ASN A 132 4.48 12.71 2.40
C ASN A 132 4.32 11.18 2.43
N ARG A 133 5.23 10.46 1.78
CA ARG A 133 5.24 8.99 1.77
C ARG A 133 5.39 8.41 3.18
N LEU A 134 6.30 8.97 3.98
CA LEU A 134 6.54 8.54 5.36
C LEU A 134 5.29 8.73 6.23
N LEU A 135 4.69 9.92 6.15
CA LEU A 135 3.48 10.26 6.90
C LEU A 135 2.31 9.36 6.53
N LYS A 136 2.09 9.17 5.22
CA LYS A 136 0.98 8.36 4.70
C LYS A 136 1.11 6.88 5.07
N TYR A 137 2.30 6.30 4.90
CA TYR A 137 2.46 4.85 4.97
C TYR A 137 3.09 4.32 6.26
N GLU A 138 4.15 4.94 6.76
CA GLU A 138 4.79 4.45 7.99
C GLU A 138 4.02 4.87 9.24
N ILE A 139 3.50 6.10 9.25
CA ILE A 139 2.79 6.66 10.40
C ILE A 139 1.28 6.43 10.26
N GLY A 140 0.70 6.77 9.10
CA GLY A 140 -0.74 6.69 8.86
C GLY A 140 -1.30 5.29 9.03
N VAL A 141 -0.66 4.27 8.45
CA VAL A 141 -1.11 2.87 8.54
C VAL A 141 -1.08 2.36 9.98
N GLY A 142 0.00 2.63 10.71
CA GLY A 142 0.14 2.19 12.11
C GLY A 142 -0.87 2.87 13.04
N ASN A 143 -1.12 4.17 12.85
CA ASN A 143 -2.13 4.89 13.62
C ASN A 143 -3.54 4.40 13.32
N LEU A 144 -3.87 4.19 12.04
CA LEU A 144 -5.18 3.65 11.65
C LEU A 144 -5.41 2.25 12.20
N PHE A 145 -4.37 1.41 12.28
CA PHE A 145 -4.50 0.10 12.90
C PHE A 145 -4.91 0.19 14.37
N GLU A 146 -4.18 0.98 15.16
CA GLU A 146 -4.47 1.17 16.58
C GLU A 146 -5.90 1.69 16.77
N GLU A 147 -6.31 2.69 15.97
CA GLU A 147 -7.66 3.24 16.01
C GLU A 147 -8.74 2.21 15.61
N ILE A 148 -8.51 1.41 14.55
CA ILE A 148 -9.46 0.37 14.15
C ILE A 148 -9.67 -0.64 15.28
N MET A 149 -8.58 -1.09 15.91
CA MET A 149 -8.63 -2.07 16.99
C MET A 149 -9.32 -1.53 18.24
N GLU A 150 -9.02 -0.29 18.63
CA GLU A 150 -9.71 0.40 19.73
C GLU A 150 -11.22 0.50 19.45
N VAL A 151 -11.58 0.91 18.24
CA VAL A 151 -12.98 1.12 17.83
C VAL A 151 -13.75 -0.21 17.74
N ILE A 152 -13.10 -1.29 17.28
CA ILE A 152 -13.66 -2.65 17.32
C ILE A 152 -13.90 -3.09 18.77
N ALA A 153 -12.97 -2.81 19.68
CA ALA A 153 -13.10 -3.18 21.09
C ALA A 153 -14.31 -2.50 21.76
N VAL A 154 -14.57 -1.22 21.45
CA VAL A 154 -15.77 -0.50 21.94
C VAL A 154 -17.03 -0.75 21.11
N LYS A 155 -16.94 -1.58 20.06
CA LYS A 155 -18.05 -2.00 19.17
C LYS A 155 -18.75 -0.84 18.44
N ASP A 156 -18.04 0.26 18.17
CA ASP A 156 -18.57 1.37 17.38
C ASP A 156 -18.46 1.05 15.88
N LYS A 157 -19.54 0.46 15.35
CA LYS A 157 -19.65 0.03 13.94
C LYS A 157 -19.35 1.17 12.95
N ALA A 158 -19.84 2.38 13.19
CA ALA A 158 -19.74 3.47 12.22
C ALA A 158 -18.30 3.95 12.09
N ARG A 159 -17.62 4.14 13.23
CA ARG A 159 -16.20 4.50 13.23
C ARG A 159 -15.34 3.36 12.67
N ALA A 160 -15.64 2.10 13.01
CA ALA A 160 -14.86 0.95 12.52
C ALA A 160 -14.92 0.85 11.00
N LEU A 161 -16.10 1.05 10.42
CA LEU A 161 -16.29 1.09 8.96
C LEU A 161 -15.48 2.21 8.32
N ASN A 162 -15.58 3.43 8.84
CA ASN A 162 -14.87 4.58 8.27
C ASN A 162 -13.35 4.38 8.29
N ARG A 163 -12.81 3.86 9.40
CA ARG A 163 -11.37 3.61 9.52
C ARG A 163 -10.89 2.45 8.66
N ALA A 164 -11.68 1.38 8.53
CA ALA A 164 -11.38 0.28 7.61
C ALA A 164 -11.40 0.73 6.14
N ASP A 165 -12.34 1.60 5.76
CA ASP A 165 -12.41 2.19 4.41
C ASP A 165 -11.20 3.09 4.14
N GLU A 166 -10.82 3.95 5.09
CA GLU A 166 -9.62 4.80 4.99
C GLU A 166 -8.35 3.98 4.80
N LEU A 167 -8.18 2.92 5.60
CA LEU A 167 -7.06 2.00 5.48
C LEU A 167 -7.05 1.26 4.12
N SER A 168 -8.24 0.87 3.62
CA SER A 168 -8.37 0.24 2.30
C SER A 168 -7.97 1.18 1.17
N GLU A 169 -8.34 2.45 1.24
CA GLU A 169 -7.94 3.46 0.25
C GLU A 169 -6.42 3.75 0.30
N ILE A 170 -5.80 3.74 1.48
CA ILE A 170 -4.33 3.79 1.60
C ILE A 170 -3.70 2.58 0.93
N GLY A 171 -4.25 1.37 1.15
CA GLY A 171 -3.79 0.14 0.50
C GLY A 171 -3.84 0.23 -1.03
N LYS A 172 -4.97 0.65 -1.60
CA LYS A 172 -5.11 0.87 -3.06
C LYS A 172 -4.14 1.92 -3.58
N SER A 173 -3.94 3.02 -2.85
CA SER A 173 -2.96 4.02 -3.23
C SER A 173 -1.54 3.46 -3.20
N ALA A 174 -1.20 2.61 -2.23
CA ALA A 174 0.09 1.93 -2.15
C ALA A 174 0.29 0.96 -3.34
N VAL A 175 -0.76 0.28 -3.80
CA VAL A 175 -0.69 -0.55 -5.03
C VAL A 175 -0.38 0.32 -6.25
N LYS A 176 -1.03 1.48 -6.38
CA LYS A 176 -0.81 2.42 -7.49
C LYS A 176 0.60 3.03 -7.47
N GLU A 177 1.13 3.33 -6.29
CA GLU A 177 2.46 3.93 -6.08
C GLU A 177 3.61 2.90 -5.98
N PHE A 178 3.31 1.65 -6.31
CA PHE A 178 4.22 0.51 -6.32
C PHE A 178 4.92 0.23 -4.99
N HIS A 179 4.16 0.17 -3.90
CA HIS A 179 4.67 -0.02 -2.53
C HIS A 179 4.30 -1.38 -1.92
N GLU A 180 4.81 -2.49 -2.49
CA GLU A 180 4.41 -3.85 -2.09
C GLU A 180 4.45 -4.12 -0.58
N GLY A 181 5.55 -3.82 0.11
CA GLY A 181 5.63 -4.07 1.57
C GLY A 181 4.62 -3.26 2.40
N VAL A 182 4.21 -2.08 1.92
CA VAL A 182 3.13 -1.31 2.56
C VAL A 182 1.78 -1.95 2.28
N VAL A 183 1.54 -2.39 1.04
CA VAL A 183 0.32 -3.09 0.66
C VAL A 183 0.14 -4.35 1.49
N GLU A 184 1.20 -5.15 1.64
CA GLU A 184 1.21 -6.34 2.49
C GLU A 184 0.88 -5.99 3.95
N SER A 185 1.51 -4.96 4.51
CA SER A 185 1.23 -4.50 5.88
C SER A 185 -0.24 -4.10 6.06
N VAL A 186 -0.79 -3.35 5.12
CA VAL A 186 -2.22 -2.95 5.12
C VAL A 186 -3.13 -4.18 5.06
N ILE A 187 -2.82 -5.16 4.21
CA ILE A 187 -3.58 -6.41 4.10
C ILE A 187 -3.55 -7.22 5.40
N MET A 188 -2.38 -7.34 6.06
CA MET A 188 -2.27 -8.03 7.34
C MET A 188 -3.12 -7.35 8.41
N ILE A 189 -3.05 -6.03 8.50
CA ILE A 189 -3.85 -5.24 9.44
C ILE A 189 -5.35 -5.41 9.17
N LEU A 190 -5.77 -5.32 7.91
CA LEU A 190 -7.15 -5.53 7.51
C LEU A 190 -7.63 -6.95 7.83
N THR A 191 -6.76 -7.94 7.67
CA THR A 191 -7.05 -9.33 8.04
C THR A 191 -7.32 -9.45 9.53
N ASP A 192 -6.40 -8.94 10.37
CA ASP A 192 -6.55 -8.96 11.83
C ASP A 192 -7.82 -8.23 12.29
N ALA A 193 -8.09 -7.05 11.73
CA ALA A 193 -9.31 -6.30 12.01
C ALA A 193 -10.58 -7.06 11.56
N GLY A 194 -10.52 -7.72 10.39
CA GLY A 194 -11.60 -8.55 9.87
C GLY A 194 -11.91 -9.73 10.78
N GLU A 195 -10.89 -10.43 11.25
CA GLU A 195 -11.05 -11.55 12.17
C GLU A 195 -11.58 -11.13 13.55
N ASN A 196 -11.09 -10.01 14.09
CA ASN A 196 -11.55 -9.52 15.38
C ASN A 196 -12.99 -8.98 15.31
N SER A 197 -13.35 -8.26 14.24
CA SER A 197 -14.73 -7.84 14.01
C SER A 197 -15.70 -9.01 13.80
N LEU A 198 -15.22 -10.12 13.21
CA LEU A 198 -16.05 -11.33 13.01
C LEU A 198 -16.42 -12.03 14.34
N LYS A 199 -15.69 -11.78 15.43
CA LYS A 199 -16.06 -12.30 16.76
C LYS A 199 -17.29 -11.59 17.33
N GLU A 200 -17.60 -10.39 16.84
CA GLU A 200 -18.66 -9.52 17.35
C GLU A 200 -19.82 -9.38 16.35
N ARG A 201 -20.99 -9.92 16.71
CA ARG A 201 -22.17 -9.95 15.81
C ARG A 201 -22.58 -8.57 15.27
N SER A 202 -22.44 -7.52 16.08
CA SER A 202 -22.76 -6.14 15.68
C SER A 202 -21.83 -5.59 14.61
N LEU A 203 -20.65 -6.19 14.43
CA LEU A 203 -19.59 -5.73 13.53
C LEU A 203 -19.45 -6.55 12.25
N TYR A 204 -20.34 -7.49 11.96
CA TYR A 204 -20.26 -8.29 10.72
C TYR A 204 -20.22 -7.44 9.44
N HIS A 205 -20.86 -6.26 9.43
CA HIS A 205 -20.76 -5.32 8.31
C HIS A 205 -19.34 -4.77 8.11
N VAL A 206 -18.60 -4.57 9.21
CA VAL A 206 -17.18 -4.16 9.17
C VAL A 206 -16.38 -5.27 8.50
N THR A 207 -16.56 -6.53 8.94
CA THR A 207 -15.89 -7.69 8.32
C THR A 207 -16.22 -7.80 6.83
N TYR A 208 -17.50 -7.69 6.46
CA TYR A 208 -17.92 -7.72 5.06
C TYR A 208 -17.21 -6.64 4.24
N ARG A 209 -17.12 -5.42 4.77
CA ARG A 209 -16.48 -4.31 4.09
C ARG A 209 -14.98 -4.51 3.92
N ILE A 210 -14.31 -4.99 4.96
CA ILE A 210 -12.88 -5.35 4.94
C ILE A 210 -12.61 -6.43 3.88
N VAL A 211 -13.43 -7.48 3.82
CA VAL A 211 -13.27 -8.56 2.83
C VAL A 211 -13.44 -8.03 1.41
N TRP A 212 -14.51 -7.27 1.15
CA TRP A 212 -14.83 -6.79 -0.19
C TRP A 212 -13.88 -5.69 -0.69
N ARG A 213 -13.80 -4.56 0.01
CA ARG A 213 -13.03 -3.38 -0.44
C ARG A 213 -11.56 -3.40 -0.05
N GLY A 214 -11.25 -4.09 1.05
CA GLY A 214 -9.88 -4.25 1.50
C GLY A 214 -9.23 -5.41 0.77
N LEU A 215 -9.47 -6.62 1.26
CA LEU A 215 -8.70 -7.80 0.87
C LEU A 215 -8.91 -8.21 -0.60
N LYS A 216 -10.15 -8.26 -1.09
CA LYS A 216 -10.45 -8.66 -2.47
C LYS A 216 -9.95 -7.64 -3.48
N GLU A 217 -10.35 -6.37 -3.37
CA GLU A 217 -9.93 -5.33 -4.33
C GLU A 217 -8.41 -5.12 -4.32
N ILE A 218 -7.79 -4.96 -3.15
CA ILE A 218 -6.33 -4.77 -3.05
C ILE A 218 -5.57 -6.01 -3.54
N GLY A 219 -6.03 -7.21 -3.17
CA GLY A 219 -5.39 -8.46 -3.59
C GLY A 219 -5.44 -8.66 -5.11
N VAL A 220 -6.58 -8.37 -5.74
CA VAL A 220 -6.74 -8.46 -7.19
C VAL A 220 -5.85 -7.45 -7.92
N GLU A 221 -5.79 -6.20 -7.46
CA GLU A 221 -4.89 -5.19 -8.05
C GLU A 221 -3.40 -5.52 -7.79
N SER A 222 -3.09 -6.15 -6.66
CA SER A 222 -1.73 -6.60 -6.33
C SER A 222 -1.24 -7.65 -7.32
N VAL A 223 -2.10 -8.58 -7.75
CA VAL A 223 -1.76 -9.54 -8.80
C VAL A 223 -1.43 -8.83 -10.11
N ASP A 224 -2.27 -7.87 -10.54
CA ASP A 224 -2.04 -7.11 -11.78
C ASP A 224 -0.70 -6.32 -11.75
N LYS A 225 -0.21 -5.96 -10.56
CA LYS A 225 1.09 -5.29 -10.37
C LYS A 225 2.27 -6.25 -10.23
N GLY A 226 2.04 -7.54 -10.07
CA GLY A 226 3.08 -8.54 -9.82
C GLY A 226 3.54 -8.62 -8.36
N PHE A 227 2.73 -8.11 -7.41
CA PHE A 227 3.05 -8.11 -5.98
C PHE A 227 2.73 -9.45 -5.35
N LYS A 228 3.71 -10.36 -5.36
CA LYS A 228 3.56 -11.75 -4.94
C LYS A 228 3.20 -11.85 -3.45
N ASP A 229 3.89 -11.11 -2.60
CA ASP A 229 3.74 -11.23 -1.14
C ASP A 229 2.42 -10.60 -0.69
N ALA A 230 2.08 -9.43 -1.25
CA ALA A 230 0.80 -8.80 -1.00
C ALA A 230 -0.39 -9.67 -1.48
N SER A 231 -0.31 -10.22 -2.70
CA SER A 231 -1.37 -11.10 -3.24
C SER A 231 -1.53 -12.38 -2.42
N LEU A 232 -0.42 -12.96 -1.97
CA LEU A 232 -0.41 -14.14 -1.10
C LEU A 232 -1.07 -13.83 0.25
N SER A 233 -0.71 -12.70 0.87
CA SER A 233 -1.29 -12.25 2.13
C SER A 233 -2.78 -11.94 1.99
N ALA A 234 -3.23 -11.37 0.87
CA ALA A 234 -4.65 -11.14 0.62
C ALA A 234 -5.42 -12.45 0.51
N ALA A 235 -4.88 -13.43 -0.23
CA ALA A 235 -5.48 -14.76 -0.36
C ALA A 235 -5.58 -15.45 1.01
N ARG A 236 -4.53 -15.38 1.85
CA ARG A 236 -4.56 -15.93 3.22
C ARG A 236 -5.65 -15.26 4.07
N GLY A 237 -5.73 -13.92 4.05
CA GLY A 237 -6.75 -13.21 4.80
C GLY A 237 -8.17 -13.55 4.38
N LEU A 238 -8.43 -13.64 3.07
CA LEU A 238 -9.74 -14.04 2.54
C LEU A 238 -10.10 -15.48 2.93
N ARG A 239 -9.14 -16.41 2.86
CA ARG A 239 -9.27 -17.79 3.32
C ARG A 239 -9.65 -17.83 4.79
N ASP A 240 -8.87 -17.18 5.64
CA ASP A 240 -8.98 -17.34 7.09
C ASP A 240 -10.29 -16.72 7.61
N ILE A 241 -10.66 -15.53 7.13
CA ILE A 241 -11.94 -14.88 7.45
C ILE A 241 -13.11 -15.68 6.88
N GLY A 242 -13.04 -16.10 5.62
CA GLY A 242 -14.10 -16.87 4.96
C GLY A 242 -14.36 -18.20 5.66
N TYR A 243 -13.30 -18.92 6.03
CA TYR A 243 -13.38 -20.17 6.77
C TYR A 243 -13.98 -19.97 8.16
N LYS A 244 -13.52 -18.97 8.92
CA LYS A 244 -14.10 -18.63 10.23
C LYS A 244 -15.59 -18.28 10.12
N ALA A 245 -15.98 -17.47 9.13
CA ALA A 245 -17.37 -17.09 8.89
C ALA A 245 -18.24 -18.29 8.50
N SER A 246 -17.68 -19.22 7.72
CA SER A 246 -18.38 -20.43 7.29
C SER A 246 -18.72 -21.38 8.46
N LYS A 247 -17.97 -21.35 9.56
CA LYS A 247 -18.23 -22.15 10.78
C LYS A 247 -19.30 -21.57 11.71
N ILE A 248 -19.61 -20.28 11.60
CA ILE A 248 -20.59 -19.64 12.49
C ILE A 248 -22.00 -20.03 12.06
N GLU A 249 -22.81 -20.57 12.97
CA GLU A 249 -24.18 -21.02 12.68
C GLU A 249 -25.04 -19.86 12.11
N VAL A 250 -25.66 -20.09 10.95
CA VAL A 250 -26.32 -19.03 10.18
C VAL A 250 -27.72 -18.82 10.68
N LYS A 251 -27.93 -17.71 11.39
CA LYS A 251 -29.25 -17.06 11.50
C LYS A 251 -29.31 -15.75 10.71
N ASN A 252 -28.20 -15.32 10.11
CA ASN A 252 -28.04 -14.01 9.48
C ASN A 252 -27.45 -14.13 8.07
N GLY A 253 -28.12 -13.54 7.08
CA GLY A 253 -27.66 -13.51 5.68
C GLY A 253 -26.31 -12.81 5.48
N LEU A 254 -25.88 -11.96 6.41
CA LEU A 254 -24.63 -11.22 6.27
C LEU A 254 -23.38 -12.12 6.34
N LEU A 255 -23.42 -13.20 7.14
CA LEU A 255 -22.32 -14.17 7.21
C LEU A 255 -22.14 -14.91 5.89
N ALA A 256 -23.24 -15.20 5.18
CA ALA A 256 -23.18 -15.75 3.83
C ALA A 256 -22.56 -14.74 2.85
N GLY A 257 -22.90 -13.45 2.99
CA GLY A 257 -22.27 -12.36 2.24
C GLY A 257 -20.74 -12.30 2.42
N ILE A 258 -20.26 -12.40 3.66
CA ILE A 258 -18.81 -12.47 3.96
C ILE A 258 -18.17 -13.66 3.25
N CYS A 259 -18.79 -14.85 3.35
CA CYS A 259 -18.27 -16.05 2.70
C CYS A 259 -18.25 -15.90 1.16
N PHE A 260 -19.31 -15.32 0.57
CA PHE A 260 -19.38 -15.11 -0.87
C PHE A 260 -18.29 -14.18 -1.37
N GLU A 261 -18.06 -13.05 -0.69
CA GLU A 261 -17.00 -12.12 -1.08
C GLU A 261 -15.61 -12.74 -0.89
N SER A 262 -15.39 -13.53 0.17
CA SER A 262 -14.16 -14.31 0.33
C SER A 262 -13.94 -15.28 -0.83
N ILE A 263 -14.96 -16.07 -1.17
CA ILE A 263 -14.90 -17.04 -2.29
C ILE A 263 -14.59 -16.32 -3.62
N GLU A 264 -15.25 -15.20 -3.88
CA GLU A 264 -15.00 -14.43 -5.10
C GLU A 264 -13.60 -13.85 -5.14
N GLY A 265 -13.12 -13.26 -4.04
CA GLY A 265 -11.76 -12.74 -3.97
C GLY A 265 -10.71 -13.83 -4.17
N LEU A 266 -10.88 -14.99 -3.54
CA LEU A 266 -9.98 -16.14 -3.75
C LEU A 266 -9.98 -16.61 -5.21
N ARG A 267 -11.17 -16.73 -5.82
CA ARG A 267 -11.32 -17.10 -7.23
C ARG A 267 -10.62 -16.08 -8.14
N ASP A 268 -10.87 -14.80 -7.94
CA ASP A 268 -10.38 -13.73 -8.82
C ASP A 268 -8.86 -13.56 -8.71
N ILE A 269 -8.33 -13.61 -7.48
CA ILE A 269 -6.87 -13.59 -7.22
C ILE A 269 -6.21 -14.83 -7.83
N GLY A 270 -6.74 -16.03 -7.56
CA GLY A 270 -6.19 -17.29 -8.08
C GLY A 270 -6.22 -17.38 -9.60
N TYR A 271 -7.33 -16.98 -10.23
CA TYR A 271 -7.47 -16.97 -11.68
C TYR A 271 -6.47 -16.01 -12.34
N LYS A 272 -6.35 -14.77 -11.83
CA LYS A 272 -5.37 -13.81 -12.37
C LYS A 272 -3.94 -14.27 -12.14
N ALA A 273 -3.64 -14.83 -10.97
CA ALA A 273 -2.31 -15.36 -10.63
C ALA A 273 -1.85 -16.46 -11.60
N LEU A 274 -2.77 -17.32 -12.05
CA LEU A 274 -2.54 -18.33 -13.09
C LEU A 274 -2.27 -17.69 -14.45
N ARG A 275 -3.15 -16.78 -14.88
CA ARG A 275 -3.04 -16.09 -16.18
C ARG A 275 -1.71 -15.36 -16.33
N ASP A 276 -1.24 -14.75 -15.25
CA ASP A 276 0.00 -13.96 -15.26
C ASP A 276 1.25 -14.84 -15.03
N GLY A 277 1.06 -16.16 -14.81
CA GLY A 277 2.11 -17.19 -14.82
C GLY A 277 3.15 -17.12 -13.70
N ALA A 278 2.99 -16.23 -12.71
CA ALA A 278 4.10 -15.83 -11.83
C ALA A 278 3.89 -16.11 -10.32
N MET A 279 2.77 -16.73 -9.93
CA MET A 279 2.34 -16.77 -8.53
C MET A 279 1.77 -18.13 -8.06
N GLU A 280 2.50 -19.22 -8.30
CA GLU A 280 2.07 -20.59 -7.93
C GLU A 280 1.59 -20.72 -6.47
N ASN A 281 2.30 -20.08 -5.53
CA ASN A 281 1.93 -20.08 -4.11
C ASN A 281 0.59 -19.40 -3.84
N VAL A 282 0.29 -18.31 -4.57
CA VAL A 282 -0.97 -17.57 -4.45
C VAL A 282 -2.13 -18.44 -4.93
N VAL A 283 -1.94 -19.16 -6.04
CA VAL A 283 -2.92 -20.11 -6.58
C VAL A 283 -3.19 -21.23 -5.58
N GLY A 284 -2.14 -21.81 -4.99
CA GLY A 284 -2.27 -22.87 -4.00
C GLY A 284 -3.06 -22.43 -2.76
N VAL A 285 -2.77 -21.25 -2.21
CA VAL A 285 -3.53 -20.69 -1.07
C VAL A 285 -4.97 -20.38 -1.46
N ALA A 286 -5.21 -19.89 -2.67
CA ALA A 286 -6.57 -19.63 -3.14
C ALA A 286 -7.40 -20.91 -3.26
N GLN A 287 -6.81 -21.98 -3.81
CA GLN A 287 -7.44 -23.30 -3.90
C GLN A 287 -7.72 -23.87 -2.51
N GLU A 288 -6.70 -23.92 -1.64
CA GLU A 288 -6.83 -24.38 -0.26
C GLU A 288 -7.97 -23.63 0.46
N GLY A 289 -8.04 -22.31 0.31
CA GLY A 289 -9.08 -21.54 0.96
C GLY A 289 -10.49 -21.81 0.47
N LEU A 290 -10.66 -22.04 -0.83
CA LEU A 290 -11.96 -22.46 -1.39
C LEU A 290 -12.36 -23.84 -0.86
N VAL A 291 -11.43 -24.79 -0.79
CA VAL A 291 -11.66 -26.13 -0.20
C VAL A 291 -12.09 -26.00 1.27
N MET A 292 -11.34 -25.24 2.07
CA MET A 292 -11.66 -25.05 3.49
C MET A 292 -13.03 -24.44 3.71
N ILE A 293 -13.41 -23.41 2.93
CA ILE A 293 -14.73 -22.78 3.01
C ILE A 293 -15.82 -23.76 2.57
N ALA A 294 -15.60 -24.55 1.52
CA ALA A 294 -16.54 -25.57 1.05
C ALA A 294 -16.81 -26.63 2.14
N THR A 295 -15.77 -27.29 2.64
CA THR A 295 -15.89 -28.35 3.66
C THR A 295 -16.52 -27.83 4.97
N ALA A 296 -16.21 -26.61 5.39
CA ALA A 296 -16.84 -26.03 6.57
C ALA A 296 -18.31 -25.67 6.35
N SER A 297 -18.66 -25.17 5.15
CA SER A 297 -20.04 -24.86 4.76
C SER A 297 -20.89 -26.10 4.66
N ASP A 298 -20.31 -27.21 4.20
CA ASP A 298 -20.96 -28.51 4.13
C ASP A 298 -21.36 -29.03 5.52
N LYS A 299 -20.43 -29.04 6.48
CA LYS A 299 -20.70 -29.41 7.88
C LYS A 299 -21.82 -28.57 8.52
N SER A 300 -21.93 -27.31 8.11
CA SER A 300 -22.97 -26.38 8.58
C SER A 300 -24.22 -26.34 7.70
N ARG A 301 -24.35 -27.22 6.70
CA ARG A 301 -25.48 -27.31 5.75
C ARG A 301 -25.77 -26.00 4.99
N LYS A 302 -24.75 -25.20 4.71
CA LYS A 302 -24.84 -23.93 3.99
C LYS A 302 -24.70 -24.16 2.48
N TRP A 303 -25.68 -24.82 1.89
CA TRP A 303 -25.67 -25.22 0.47
C TRP A 303 -25.29 -24.09 -0.52
N PRO A 304 -25.77 -22.84 -0.38
CA PRO A 304 -25.38 -21.77 -1.30
C PRO A 304 -23.89 -21.41 -1.25
N VAL A 305 -23.28 -21.44 -0.06
CA VAL A 305 -21.85 -21.13 0.12
C VAL A 305 -20.99 -22.25 -0.46
N LEU A 306 -21.37 -23.49 -0.16
CA LEU A 306 -20.71 -24.68 -0.73
C LEU A 306 -20.74 -24.67 -2.26
N GLN A 307 -21.91 -24.46 -2.88
CA GLN A 307 -22.04 -24.40 -4.33
C GLN A 307 -21.16 -23.32 -4.96
N ARG A 308 -21.07 -22.14 -4.33
CA ARG A 308 -20.25 -21.04 -4.82
C ARG A 308 -18.76 -21.34 -4.70
N ALA A 309 -18.33 -21.96 -3.61
CA ALA A 309 -16.94 -22.36 -3.40
C ALA A 309 -16.50 -23.41 -4.44
N VAL A 310 -17.33 -24.44 -4.66
CA VAL A 310 -17.10 -25.47 -5.69
C VAL A 310 -17.00 -24.82 -7.07
N LYS A 311 -17.92 -23.90 -7.42
CA LYS A 311 -17.84 -23.16 -8.69
C LYS A 311 -16.53 -22.36 -8.81
N GLY A 312 -16.07 -21.74 -7.73
CA GLY A 312 -14.76 -21.07 -7.68
C GLY A 312 -13.61 -22.01 -7.98
N LEU A 313 -13.60 -23.21 -7.39
CA LEU A 313 -12.59 -24.24 -7.65
C LEU A 313 -12.60 -24.70 -9.11
N TRP A 314 -13.78 -24.93 -9.70
CA TRP A 314 -13.91 -25.25 -11.12
C TRP A 314 -13.31 -24.17 -12.02
N CYS A 315 -13.51 -22.89 -11.69
CA CYS A 315 -12.89 -21.78 -12.44
C CYS A 315 -11.36 -21.82 -12.36
N ILE A 316 -10.78 -22.03 -11.17
CA ILE A 316 -9.32 -22.13 -11.02
C ILE A 316 -8.80 -23.41 -11.71
N ALA A 317 -9.52 -24.53 -11.65
CA ALA A 317 -9.15 -25.77 -12.33
C ALA A 317 -9.09 -25.61 -13.85
N ALA A 318 -10.11 -24.99 -14.43
CA ALA A 318 -10.14 -24.70 -15.87
C ALA A 318 -8.96 -23.81 -16.27
N ALA A 319 -8.69 -22.74 -15.51
CA ALA A 319 -7.54 -21.87 -15.76
C ALA A 319 -6.20 -22.60 -15.55
N THR A 320 -6.12 -23.52 -14.58
CA THR A 320 -4.91 -24.33 -14.37
C THR A 320 -4.67 -25.23 -15.58
N ALA A 321 -5.71 -25.81 -16.18
CA ALA A 321 -5.57 -26.60 -17.40
C ALA A 321 -5.10 -25.80 -18.62
N GLU A 322 -5.46 -24.52 -18.68
CA GLU A 322 -5.02 -23.62 -19.74
C GLU A 322 -3.58 -23.13 -19.53
N TYR A 323 -3.25 -22.67 -18.31
CA TYR A 323 -2.00 -21.94 -18.05
C TYR A 323 -0.90 -22.76 -17.37
N MET A 324 -1.23 -23.86 -16.68
CA MET A 324 -0.30 -24.70 -15.90
C MET A 324 -0.71 -26.20 -15.96
N PRO A 325 -0.67 -26.82 -17.16
CA PRO A 325 -1.22 -28.16 -17.39
C PRO A 325 -0.61 -29.23 -16.46
N GLU A 326 0.65 -29.07 -16.04
CA GLU A 326 1.35 -29.95 -15.11
C GLU A 326 0.70 -30.02 -13.72
N ARG A 327 -0.05 -28.99 -13.31
CA ARG A 327 -0.73 -28.95 -12.00
C ARG A 327 -2.18 -29.40 -12.03
N VAL A 328 -2.75 -29.67 -13.21
CA VAL A 328 -4.17 -30.04 -13.38
C VAL A 328 -4.58 -31.22 -12.53
N ASN A 329 -3.72 -32.24 -12.42
CA ASN A 329 -4.00 -33.44 -11.65
C ASN A 329 -4.21 -33.16 -10.15
N VAL A 330 -3.53 -32.14 -9.60
CA VAL A 330 -3.70 -31.71 -8.22
C VAL A 330 -5.10 -31.14 -8.03
N VAL A 331 -5.52 -30.23 -8.89
CA VAL A 331 -6.83 -29.58 -8.79
C VAL A 331 -7.98 -30.54 -9.04
N ILE A 332 -7.84 -31.46 -10.00
CA ILE A 332 -8.83 -32.52 -10.27
C ILE A 332 -9.02 -33.42 -9.05
N ARG A 333 -7.92 -33.78 -8.37
CA ARG A 333 -7.99 -34.60 -7.16
C ARG A 333 -8.78 -33.88 -6.05
N ASP A 334 -8.48 -32.60 -5.82
CA ASP A 334 -9.14 -31.82 -4.77
C ASP A 334 -10.65 -31.63 -5.07
N LEU A 335 -11.02 -31.43 -6.35
CA LEU A 335 -12.41 -31.42 -6.80
C LEU A 335 -13.12 -32.76 -6.55
N LYS A 336 -12.48 -33.89 -6.90
CA LYS A 336 -13.05 -35.23 -6.69
C LYS A 336 -13.27 -35.54 -5.21
N GLU A 337 -12.38 -35.07 -4.35
CA GLU A 337 -12.50 -35.24 -2.90
C GLU A 337 -13.73 -34.50 -2.37
N ILE A 338 -13.92 -33.24 -2.77
CA ILE A 338 -15.11 -32.46 -2.40
C ILE A 338 -16.39 -33.08 -2.98
N GLU A 339 -16.40 -33.51 -4.24
CA GLU A 339 -17.57 -34.15 -4.86
C GLU A 339 -17.97 -35.43 -4.12
N LYS A 340 -16.99 -36.23 -3.68
CA LYS A 340 -17.23 -37.43 -2.89
C LYS A 340 -17.90 -37.09 -1.55
N GLU A 341 -17.37 -36.10 -0.82
CA GLU A 341 -17.96 -35.64 0.45
C GLU A 341 -19.42 -35.20 0.27
N ILE A 342 -19.70 -34.42 -0.78
CA ILE A 342 -21.06 -33.97 -1.11
C ILE A 342 -22.01 -35.14 -1.43
N GLY A 343 -21.51 -36.12 -2.19
CA GLY A 343 -22.28 -37.31 -2.60
C GLY A 343 -22.72 -38.17 -1.42
N GLU A 344 -21.80 -38.42 -0.46
CA GLU A 344 -22.09 -39.19 0.74
C GLU A 344 -23.23 -38.55 1.56
N ILE A 345 -23.24 -37.22 1.68
CA ILE A 345 -24.25 -36.48 2.45
C ILE A 345 -25.62 -36.47 1.78
N ARG A 346 -25.67 -36.31 0.45
CA ARG A 346 -26.94 -36.43 -0.30
C ARG A 346 -27.56 -37.82 -0.09
N SER A 347 -26.74 -38.87 -0.16
CA SER A 347 -27.20 -40.24 0.05
C SER A 347 -27.64 -40.53 1.50
N GLY A 348 -27.01 -39.88 2.48
CA GLY A 348 -27.35 -39.99 3.90
C GLY A 348 -28.58 -39.19 4.31
N SER A 349 -28.80 -38.00 3.74
CA SER A 349 -30.01 -37.19 4.00
C SER A 349 -31.26 -37.81 3.38
N MET A 350 -31.17 -38.40 2.18
CA MET A 350 -32.31 -39.11 1.58
C MET A 350 -32.75 -40.30 2.45
N ARG A 351 -31.81 -40.98 3.11
CA ARG A 351 -32.11 -42.11 4.02
C ARG A 351 -32.76 -41.73 5.35
N LYS A 352 -32.79 -40.45 5.75
CA LYS A 352 -33.46 -39.99 6.99
C LYS A 352 -34.86 -39.42 6.75
N ILE A 353 -35.28 -39.28 5.50
CA ILE A 353 -36.58 -38.72 5.10
C ILE A 353 -37.56 -39.82 4.67
N VAL A 354 -37.06 -41.03 4.42
CA VAL A 354 -37.83 -42.28 4.25
C VAL A 354 -37.86 -43.01 5.58
#